data_AF-A0A7X5UBL5-F1
#
_entry.id   AF-A0A7X5UBL5-F1
#
_cell.length_a   1.000
_cell.length_b   1.000
_cell.length_c   1.000
_cell.angle_alpha   90.00
_cell.angle_beta   90.00
_cell.angle_gamma   90.00
#
_symmetry.space_group_name_H-M   'P 1'
#
loop_
_entity.id
_entity.type
_entity.pdbx_description
1 polymer ?
#
loop_
_entity_poly.entity_id
_entity_poly.type
_entity_poly.pdbx_seq_one_letter_code
_entity_poly.pdbx_strand_id
1 'polypeptide(L)'
;MFDLSDVKFVKRVVVGTDNPNQVRSEAQIEEARAMLNRCLTDSPRGSIIGTEKSFTILQVGEHQVVLQWICYHVGFPRKPGWLQEA
;
A
#
# COMPACT_ATOMS: atom_id res chain seq x y z
N MET A 1 -17.07 -16.50 -1.46
CA MET A 1 -16.41 -16.25 -0.17
C MET A 1 -14.91 -16.28 -0.45
N PHE A 2 -14.16 -15.27 -0.02
CA PHE A 2 -12.70 -15.23 -0.20
C PHE A 2 -12.07 -16.10 0.91
N ASP A 3 -11.31 -17.11 0.53
CA ASP A 3 -10.61 -17.99 1.46
C ASP A 3 -9.15 -17.55 1.59
N LEU A 4 -8.69 -17.33 2.82
CA LEU A 4 -7.30 -16.99 3.10
C LEU A 4 -6.35 -18.12 2.71
N SER A 5 -6.82 -19.36 2.69
CA SER A 5 -6.06 -20.56 2.28
C SER A 5 -5.61 -20.50 0.81
N ASP A 6 -6.32 -19.73 -0.02
CA ASP A 6 -5.96 -19.53 -1.43
C ASP A 6 -4.88 -18.47 -1.62
N VAL A 7 -4.56 -17.67 -0.60
CA VAL A 7 -3.60 -16.56 -0.71
C VAL A 7 -2.18 -17.10 -0.73
N LYS A 8 -1.52 -16.99 -1.88
CA LYS A 8 -0.11 -17.41 -2.08
C LYS A 8 0.84 -16.23 -2.23
N PHE A 9 0.31 -15.04 -2.43
CA PHE A 9 1.08 -13.82 -2.60
C PHE A 9 0.36 -12.65 -1.97
N VAL A 10 1.10 -11.78 -1.26
CA VAL A 10 0.57 -10.56 -0.65
C VAL A 10 1.36 -9.36 -1.16
N LYS A 11 0.66 -8.40 -1.75
CA LYS A 11 1.22 -7.08 -2.06
C LYS A 11 0.82 -6.09 -0.98
N ARG A 12 1.82 -5.43 -0.40
CA ARG A 12 1.61 -4.24 0.43
C ARG A 12 1.58 -3.00 -0.46
N VAL A 13 0.55 -2.18 -0.32
CA VAL A 13 0.43 -0.88 -0.98
C VAL A 13 0.23 0.18 0.09
N VAL A 14 1.23 1.05 0.24
CA VAL A 14 1.19 2.16 1.20
C VAL A 14 0.74 3.42 0.49
N VAL A 15 -0.38 3.99 0.94
CA VAL A 15 -0.94 5.25 0.44
C VAL A 15 -0.79 6.31 1.52
N GLY A 16 -0.03 7.37 1.22
CA GLY A 16 0.34 8.42 2.18
C GLY A 16 1.85 8.44 2.45
N THR A 17 2.26 9.16 3.50
CA THR A 17 3.68 9.33 3.86
C THR A 17 4.00 8.52 5.11
N ASP A 18 4.82 7.48 4.95
CA ASP A 18 5.28 6.56 6.01
C ASP A 18 6.74 6.79 6.44
N ASN A 19 7.47 7.67 5.74
CA ASN A 19 8.87 7.97 6.01
C ASN A 19 9.07 9.48 6.28
N PRO A 20 9.58 9.88 7.47
CA PRO A 20 9.81 11.29 7.80
C PRO A 20 10.88 11.97 6.93
N ASN A 21 11.84 11.19 6.43
CA ASN A 21 12.93 11.71 5.61
C ASN A 21 12.52 11.83 4.13
N GLN A 22 11.36 11.31 3.76
CA GLN A 22 10.86 11.28 2.39
C GLN A 22 9.36 11.52 2.35
N VAL A 23 8.99 12.80 2.44
CA VAL A 23 7.60 13.22 2.24
C VAL A 23 7.21 12.90 0.80
N ARG A 24 6.15 12.10 0.62
CA ARG A 24 5.67 11.75 -0.71
C ARG A 24 4.94 12.94 -1.34
N SER A 25 5.20 13.18 -2.62
CA SER A 25 4.42 14.14 -3.40
C SER A 25 3.01 13.59 -3.67
N GLU A 26 2.09 14.49 -4.03
CA GLU A 26 0.74 14.10 -4.41
C GLU A 26 0.72 13.11 -5.59
N ALA A 27 1.62 13.31 -6.57
CA ALA A 27 1.78 12.39 -7.71
C ALA A 27 2.18 10.98 -7.26
N GLN A 28 3.12 10.86 -6.30
CA GLN A 28 3.53 9.56 -5.76
C GLN A 28 2.42 8.88 -4.95
N ILE A 29 1.59 9.66 -4.26
CA ILE A 29 0.42 9.15 -3.55
C ILE A 29 -0.61 8.62 -4.57
N GLU A 30 -0.81 9.33 -5.67
CA GLU A 30 -1.74 8.91 -6.72
C GLU A 30 -1.24 7.67 -7.48
N GLU A 31 0.07 7.54 -7.72
CA GLU A 31 0.67 6.31 -8.24
C GLU A 31 0.41 5.11 -7.31
N ALA A 32 0.55 5.31 -6.00
CA ALA A 32 0.23 4.26 -5.03
C ALA A 32 -1.26 3.89 -5.03
N ARG A 33 -2.17 4.86 -5.17
CA ARG A 33 -3.61 4.60 -5.34
C ARG A 33 -3.91 3.87 -6.64
N ALA A 34 -3.29 4.27 -7.75
CA ALA A 34 -3.43 3.60 -9.03
C ALA A 34 -2.96 2.14 -8.94
N MET A 35 -1.84 1.88 -8.25
CA MET A 35 -1.37 0.52 -7.97
C MET A 35 -2.38 -0.27 -7.13
N LEU A 36 -2.95 0.31 -6.08
CA LEU A 36 -4.00 -0.33 -5.28
C LEU A 36 -5.22 -0.68 -6.13
N ASN A 37 -5.71 0.27 -6.93
CA ASN A 37 -6.84 0.06 -7.81
C ASN A 37 -6.55 -1.09 -8.78
N ARG A 38 -5.37 -1.08 -9.41
CA ARG A 38 -4.93 -2.15 -10.31
C ARG A 38 -4.92 -3.51 -9.62
N CYS A 39 -4.45 -3.59 -8.37
CA CYS A 39 -4.48 -4.82 -7.58
C CYS A 39 -5.90 -5.38 -7.39
N LEU A 40 -6.91 -4.51 -7.36
CA LEU A 40 -8.31 -4.86 -7.08
C LEU A 40 -9.18 -5.00 -8.34
N THR A 41 -8.67 -4.60 -9.51
CA THR A 41 -9.40 -4.64 -10.80
C THR A 41 -8.79 -5.62 -11.79
N ASP A 42 -7.46 -5.66 -11.92
CA ASP A 42 -6.79 -6.43 -12.97
C ASP A 42 -6.65 -7.91 -12.59
N SER A 43 -6.51 -8.78 -13.60
CA SER A 43 -6.31 -10.21 -13.37
C SER A 43 -4.85 -10.55 -13.05
N PRO A 44 -4.56 -11.45 -12.09
CA PRO A 44 -5.52 -12.04 -11.14
C PRO A 44 -6.03 -11.00 -10.15
N ARG A 45 -7.36 -10.98 -9.92
CA ARG A 45 -7.99 -9.99 -9.04
C ARG A 45 -7.63 -10.27 -7.58
N GLY A 46 -6.98 -9.31 -6.95
CA GLY A 46 -6.65 -9.37 -5.53
C GLY A 46 -7.84 -9.02 -4.65
N SER A 47 -7.72 -9.35 -3.36
CA SER A 47 -8.67 -8.90 -2.33
C SER A 47 -7.92 -8.29 -1.16
N ILE A 48 -8.50 -7.26 -0.55
CA ILE A 48 -7.95 -6.67 0.68
C ILE A 48 -8.12 -7.69 1.80
N ILE A 49 -7.00 -8.13 2.37
CA ILE A 49 -6.96 -9.08 3.50
C ILE A 49 -6.59 -8.41 4.82
N GLY A 50 -6.10 -7.17 4.75
CA GLY A 50 -5.72 -6.37 5.90
C GLY A 50 -5.63 -4.90 5.54
N THR A 51 -5.93 -4.04 6.51
CA THR A 51 -5.79 -2.59 6.39
C THR A 51 -5.22 -2.04 7.68
N GLU A 52 -4.08 -1.36 7.59
CA GLU A 52 -3.45 -0.66 8.70
C GLU A 52 -3.61 0.84 8.48
N LYS A 53 -4.28 1.52 9.40
CA LYS A 53 -4.38 2.98 9.41
C LYS A 53 -3.36 3.51 10.40
N SER A 54 -2.42 4.31 9.92
CA SER A 54 -1.29 4.76 10.72
C SER A 54 -1.20 6.27 10.70
N PHE A 55 -0.82 6.80 11.86
CA PHE A 55 -0.57 8.21 12.08
C PHE A 55 0.59 8.33 13.07
N THR A 56 1.51 9.23 12.81
CA THR A 56 2.65 9.48 13.70
C THR A 56 3.05 10.94 13.59
N ILE A 57 3.39 11.53 14.73
CA ILE A 57 3.99 12.86 14.81
C ILE A 57 5.43 12.68 15.24
N LEU A 58 6.36 13.26 14.47
CA LEU A 58 7.79 13.19 14.77
C LEU A 58 8.34 14.61 14.92
N GLN A 59 9.22 14.77 15.90
CA GLN A 59 10.02 15.98 16.08
C GLN A 59 11.35 15.78 15.36
N VAL A 60 11.65 16.64 14.39
CA VAL A 60 12.88 16.63 13.61
C VAL A 60 13.55 17.99 13.77
N GLY A 61 14.47 18.10 14.72
CA GLY A 61 15.02 19.38 15.16
C GLY A 61 13.93 20.26 15.77
N GLU A 62 13.75 21.47 15.25
CA GLU A 62 12.68 22.40 15.66
C GLU A 62 11.39 22.24 14.84
N HIS A 63 11.35 21.29 13.89
CA HIS A 63 10.19 21.06 13.04
C HIS A 63 9.37 19.87 13.54
N GLN A 64 8.05 20.02 13.49
CA GLN A 64 7.12 18.92 13.67
C GLN A 64 6.67 18.40 12.30
N VAL A 65 6.87 17.10 12.06
CA VAL A 65 6.43 16.42 10.85
C VAL A 65 5.28 15.50 11.21
N VAL A 66 4.18 15.60 10.45
CA VAL A 66 3.01 14.74 10.58
C VAL A 66 3.05 13.70 9.46
N LEU A 67 3.06 12.44 9.85
CA LEU A 67 3.00 11.30 8.95
C LEU A 67 1.63 10.64 9.06
N GLN A 68 1.01 10.39 7.93
CA GLN A 68 -0.26 9.70 7.84
C GLN A 68 -0.28 8.82 6.60
N TRP A 69 -0.63 7.55 6.79
CA TRP A 69 -0.74 6.60 5.69
C TRP A 69 -1.70 5.46 6.02
N ILE A 70 -2.11 4.76 4.97
CA ILE A 70 -2.83 3.50 5.07
C ILE A 70 -2.03 2.44 4.31
N CYS A 71 -1.70 1.33 4.96
CA CYS A 71 -1.12 0.16 4.31
C CYS A 71 -2.23 -0.85 4.01
N TYR A 72 -2.48 -1.07 2.73
CA TYR A 72 -3.40 -2.10 2.24
C TYR A 72 -2.61 -3.37 1.93
N HIS A 73 -3.03 -4.48 2.51
CA HIS A 73 -2.51 -5.80 2.20
C HIS A 73 -3.46 -6.46 1.22
N VAL A 74 -3.02 -6.64 -0.02
CA VAL A 74 -3.81 -7.27 -1.08
C VAL A 74 -3.30 -8.69 -1.31
N GLY A 75 -4.15 -9.67 -0.99
CA GLY A 75 -3.88 -11.09 -1.20
C GLY A 75 -4.26 -11.53 -2.61
N PHE A 76 -3.45 -12.40 -3.20
CA PHE A 76 -3.66 -12.98 -4.52
C PHE A 76 -3.44 -14.51 -4.49
N PRO A 77 -4.17 -15.27 -5.35
CA PRO A 77 -3.94 -16.70 -5.50
C PRO A 77 -2.63 -17.06 -6.20
N ARG A 78 -2.03 -16.11 -6.91
CA ARG A 78 -0.72 -16.17 -7.54
C ARG A 78 -0.18 -14.76 -7.74
N LYS A 79 1.14 -14.60 -7.86
CA LYS A 79 1.75 -13.29 -8.18
C LYS A 79 1.21 -12.77 -9.53
N PRO A 80 0.69 -11.52 -9.59
CA PRO A 80 0.28 -10.92 -10.86
C PRO A 80 1.46 -10.74 -11.81
N GLY A 81 1.30 -11.12 -13.09
CA GLY A 81 2.39 -11.04 -14.08
C GLY A 81 2.82 -9.62 -14.42
N TRP A 82 1.93 -8.63 -14.23
CA TRP A 82 2.23 -7.21 -14.38
C TRP A 82 2.95 -6.61 -13.17
N LEU A 83 2.99 -7.32 -12.04
CA LEU A 83 3.75 -6.93 -10.87
C LEU A 83 5.19 -7.40 -11.07
N GLN A 84 5.89 -6.74 -12.00
CA GLN A 84 7.33 -6.94 -12.19
C GLN A 84 8.05 -6.50 -10.92
N GLU A 85 9.15 -7.19 -10.59
CA GLU A 85 9.98 -6.81 -9.45
C GLU A 85 10.61 -5.44 -9.74
N ALA A 86 10.49 -4.54 -8.77
CA ALA A 86 11.28 -3.33 -8.73
C ALA A 86 12.65 -3.65 -8.13
#